data_AF-A0A1I5A242-F1
#
_entry.id   AF-A0A1I5A242-F1
#
_cell.length_a   1.000
_cell.length_b   1.000
_cell.length_c   1.000
_cell.angle_alpha   90.00
_cell.angle_beta   90.00
_cell.angle_gamma   90.00
#
_symmetry.space_group_name_H-M   'P 1'
#
loop_
_entity.id
_entity.type
_entity.pdbx_description
1 polymer ?
#
loop_
_entity_poly.entity_id
_entity_poly.type
_entity_poly.pdbx_seq_one_letter_code
_entity_poly.pdbx_strand_id
1 'polypeptide(L)'
;MNKEYFDEITATLTLITIDGVIPSLLEFQYQINKRIEKLSDALRMHGHNEQSVDALQRLICLVIDIQTKKNLMPQGIKWDGYELEHIFYGYNNEILFDRSHAAAVFNIETFEIAHYAVQLITLAPIQFNDRKIQQMYMSTADALNGYADPNYVQGSECETTISKQEISYEETTEKCRFWLPFLAQISASILLLIILWLSCWYFLRESI
;
A
#
# COMPACT_ATOMS: atom_id res chain seq x y z
N MET A 1 6.15 15.08 10.72
CA MET A 1 4.70 15.35 10.69
C MET A 1 4.06 14.83 9.40
N ASN A 2 4.63 15.10 8.22
CA ASN A 2 4.10 14.60 6.93
C ASN A 2 3.89 13.08 6.88
N LYS A 3 4.86 12.33 7.40
CA LYS A 3 4.81 10.86 7.48
C LYS A 3 3.58 10.35 8.23
N GLU A 4 3.16 11.02 9.31
CA GLU A 4 1.99 10.61 10.10
C GLU A 4 0.70 10.68 9.26
N TYR A 5 0.50 11.77 8.51
CA TYR A 5 -0.66 11.91 7.62
C TYR A 5 -0.63 10.90 6.48
N PHE A 6 0.55 10.62 5.92
CA PHE A 6 0.70 9.59 4.91
C PHE A 6 0.47 8.18 5.46
N ASP A 7 0.92 7.90 6.69
CA ASP A 7 0.71 6.63 7.38
C ASP A 7 -0.79 6.39 7.64
N GLU A 8 -1.57 7.43 7.98
CA GLU A 8 -3.03 7.34 8.10
C GLU A 8 -3.72 6.97 6.77
N ILE A 9 -3.28 7.58 5.66
CA ILE A 9 -3.79 7.25 4.31
C ILE A 9 -3.43 5.81 3.98
N THR A 10 -2.19 5.41 4.23
CA THR A 10 -1.67 4.05 4.02
C THR A 10 -2.43 3.02 4.84
N ALA A 11 -2.72 3.30 6.11
CA ALA A 11 -3.51 2.41 6.97
C ALA A 11 -4.93 2.23 6.42
N THR A 12 -5.55 3.32 5.98
CA THR A 12 -6.88 3.27 5.34
C THR A 12 -6.85 2.45 4.07
N LEU A 13 -5.87 2.69 3.21
CA LEU A 13 -5.68 1.96 1.97
C LEU A 13 -5.46 0.47 2.21
N THR A 14 -4.66 0.13 3.22
CA THR A 14 -4.44 -1.26 3.63
C THR A 14 -5.73 -1.93 4.05
N LEU A 15 -6.59 -1.24 4.82
CA LEU A 15 -7.89 -1.78 5.21
C LEU A 15 -8.79 -2.05 3.99
N ILE A 16 -8.77 -1.17 2.98
CA ILE A 16 -9.53 -1.37 1.73
C ILE A 16 -8.98 -2.57 0.96
N THR A 17 -7.65 -2.72 0.86
CA THR A 17 -7.03 -3.77 0.05
C THR A 17 -7.15 -5.17 0.65
N ILE A 18 -7.37 -5.29 1.97
CA ILE A 18 -7.64 -6.57 2.65
C ILE A 18 -9.13 -6.90 2.77
N ASP A 19 -9.97 -6.22 1.99
CA ASP A 19 -11.42 -6.33 2.01
C ASP A 19 -12.10 -5.95 3.33
N GLY A 20 -11.56 -4.94 4.02
CA GLY A 20 -12.16 -4.37 5.21
C GLY A 20 -13.59 -3.85 4.98
N VAL A 21 -14.43 -3.96 6.01
CA VAL A 21 -15.81 -3.48 5.95
C VAL A 21 -15.82 -1.96 6.00
N ILE A 22 -16.50 -1.31 5.04
CA ILE A 22 -16.77 0.13 5.02
C ILE A 22 -18.19 0.35 5.57
N PRO A 23 -18.35 0.82 6.83
CA PRO A 23 -19.69 0.93 7.43
C PRO A 23 -20.55 2.03 6.81
N SER A 24 -19.91 3.10 6.32
CA SER A 24 -20.57 4.25 5.69
C SER A 24 -19.66 4.85 4.62
N LEU A 25 -20.14 4.90 3.37
CA LEU A 25 -19.38 5.47 2.25
C LEU A 25 -19.12 6.97 2.41
N LEU A 26 -20.12 7.71 2.90
CA LEU A 26 -20.01 9.16 3.09
C LEU A 26 -18.98 9.51 4.17
N GLU A 27 -19.02 8.81 5.30
CA GLU A 27 -18.06 9.05 6.39
C GLU A 27 -16.65 8.66 5.93
N PHE A 28 -16.52 7.53 5.27
CA PHE A 28 -15.26 7.06 4.71
C PHE A 28 -14.66 8.07 3.70
N GLN A 29 -15.48 8.57 2.77
CA GLN A 29 -15.09 9.61 1.83
C GLN A 29 -14.62 10.88 2.55
N TYR A 30 -15.39 11.35 3.53
CA TYR A 30 -15.06 12.55 4.31
C TYR A 30 -13.72 12.41 5.05
N GLN A 31 -13.49 11.27 5.72
CA GLN A 31 -12.26 11.01 6.45
C GLN A 31 -11.04 10.96 5.53
N ILE A 32 -11.16 10.28 4.38
CA ILE A 32 -10.06 10.23 3.41
C ILE A 32 -9.79 11.60 2.81
N ASN A 33 -10.82 12.35 2.42
CA ASN A 33 -10.67 13.71 1.93
C ASN A 33 -9.87 14.57 2.93
N LYS A 34 -10.26 14.55 4.21
CA LYS A 34 -9.56 15.31 5.27
C LYS A 34 -8.09 14.90 5.45
N ARG A 35 -7.78 13.61 5.31
CA ARG A 35 -6.40 13.10 5.39
C ARG A 35 -5.55 13.56 4.21
N ILE A 36 -6.11 13.53 3.01
CA ILE A 36 -5.45 14.01 1.79
C ILE A 36 -5.18 15.50 1.89
N GLU A 37 -6.17 16.32 2.28
CA GLU A 37 -5.99 17.77 2.50
C GLU A 37 -4.85 18.05 3.48
N LYS A 38 -4.84 17.37 4.65
CA LYS A 38 -3.78 17.53 5.65
C LYS A 38 -2.40 17.16 5.12
N LEU A 39 -2.29 16.08 4.35
CA LEU A 39 -1.02 15.69 3.75
C LEU A 39 -0.55 16.74 2.74
N SER A 40 -1.42 17.16 1.82
CA SER A 40 -1.09 18.18 0.81
C SER A 40 -0.67 19.50 1.44
N ASP A 41 -1.40 19.97 2.45
CA ASP A 41 -1.06 21.20 3.16
C ASP A 41 0.26 21.08 3.93
N ALA A 42 0.51 19.93 4.55
CA ALA A 42 1.77 19.67 5.23
C ALA A 42 2.94 19.66 4.24
N LEU A 43 2.81 19.02 3.08
CA LEU A 43 3.85 19.02 2.04
C LEU A 43 4.13 20.43 1.51
N ARG A 44 3.08 21.23 1.26
CA ARG A 44 3.22 22.64 0.86
C ARG A 44 3.96 23.46 1.91
N MET A 45 3.62 23.29 3.19
CA MET A 45 4.30 23.98 4.30
C MET A 45 5.78 23.62 4.42
N HIS A 46 6.18 22.42 3.99
CA HIS A 46 7.58 21.98 3.97
C HIS A 46 8.32 22.44 2.70
N GLY A 47 7.69 23.25 1.83
CA GLY A 47 8.34 23.87 0.68
C GLY A 47 8.37 23.01 -0.58
N HIS A 48 7.59 21.92 -0.63
CA HIS A 48 7.46 21.13 -1.86
C HIS A 48 6.77 21.92 -2.98
N ASN A 49 7.17 21.67 -4.23
CA ASN A 49 6.57 22.30 -5.40
C ASN A 49 5.09 21.89 -5.53
N GLU A 50 4.22 22.86 -5.76
CA GLU A 50 2.78 22.66 -5.96
C GLU A 50 2.45 21.62 -7.04
N GLN A 51 3.23 21.58 -8.12
CA GLN A 51 3.03 20.59 -9.19
C GLN A 51 3.24 19.15 -8.70
N SER A 52 4.25 18.91 -7.87
CA SER A 52 4.54 17.59 -7.31
C SER A 52 3.53 17.20 -6.23
N VAL A 53 3.09 18.18 -5.42
CA VAL A 53 2.03 17.95 -4.40
C VAL A 53 0.70 17.61 -5.07
N ASP A 54 0.27 18.38 -6.08
CA ASP A 54 -0.96 18.09 -6.83
C ASP A 54 -0.87 16.73 -7.55
N ALA A 55 0.27 16.42 -8.17
CA ALA A 55 0.47 15.12 -8.80
C ALA A 55 0.36 13.94 -7.80
N LEU A 56 0.91 14.08 -6.60
CA LEU A 56 0.75 13.08 -5.54
C LEU A 56 -0.71 12.97 -5.09
N GLN A 57 -1.40 14.09 -4.90
CA GLN A 57 -2.81 14.13 -4.53
C GLN A 57 -3.68 13.40 -5.57
N ARG A 58 -3.47 13.67 -6.86
CA ARG A 58 -4.14 12.97 -7.97
C ARG A 58 -3.89 11.47 -7.94
N LEU A 59 -2.64 11.07 -7.71
CA LEU A 59 -2.27 9.66 -7.59
C LEU A 59 -2.98 8.98 -6.41
N ILE A 60 -3.04 9.64 -5.26
CA ILE A 60 -3.76 9.13 -4.08
C ILE A 60 -5.25 8.95 -4.38
N CYS A 61 -5.89 9.96 -4.98
CA CYS A 61 -7.29 9.88 -5.39
C CYS A 61 -7.52 8.70 -6.32
N LEU A 62 -6.70 8.58 -7.38
CA LEU A 62 -6.78 7.49 -8.35
C LEU A 62 -6.66 6.11 -7.70
N VAL A 63 -5.64 5.92 -6.86
CA VAL A 63 -5.39 4.63 -6.21
C VAL A 63 -6.54 4.26 -5.28
N ILE A 64 -6.99 5.18 -4.43
CA ILE A 64 -8.08 4.92 -3.49
C ILE A 64 -9.39 4.64 -4.24
N ASP A 65 -9.75 5.44 -5.25
CA ASP A 65 -10.97 5.23 -6.02
C ASP A 65 -10.96 3.86 -6.71
N ILE A 66 -9.81 3.43 -7.28
CA ILE A 66 -9.67 2.10 -7.88
C ILE A 66 -9.83 0.99 -6.83
N GLN A 67 -9.14 1.08 -5.70
CA GLN A 67 -9.19 0.01 -4.69
C GLN A 67 -10.56 -0.05 -4.01
N THR A 68 -11.18 1.09 -3.71
CA THR A 68 -12.52 1.13 -3.12
C THR A 68 -13.55 0.56 -4.09
N LYS A 69 -13.52 0.92 -5.39
CA LYS A 69 -14.37 0.30 -6.41
C LYS A 69 -14.20 -1.21 -6.45
N LYS A 70 -12.95 -1.69 -6.40
CA LYS A 70 -12.63 -3.13 -6.39
C LYS A 70 -13.17 -3.83 -5.15
N ASN A 71 -13.02 -3.24 -3.97
CA ASN A 71 -13.51 -3.82 -2.70
C ASN A 71 -15.04 -3.85 -2.59
N LEU A 72 -15.72 -2.83 -3.12
CA LEU A 72 -17.19 -2.72 -3.05
C LEU A 72 -17.91 -3.56 -4.12
N MET A 73 -17.26 -3.82 -5.26
CA MET A 73 -17.86 -4.56 -6.37
C MET A 73 -18.41 -5.95 -5.98
N PRO A 74 -17.72 -6.80 -5.22
CA PRO A 74 -18.26 -8.08 -4.74
C PRO A 74 -19.49 -7.96 -3.85
N GLN A 75 -19.66 -6.80 -3.19
CA GLN A 75 -20.76 -6.51 -2.27
C GLN A 75 -21.98 -5.92 -2.99
N GLY A 76 -21.88 -5.67 -4.31
CA GLY A 76 -22.92 -5.01 -5.10
C GLY A 76 -23.09 -3.52 -4.77
N ILE A 77 -22.14 -2.93 -4.05
CA ILE A 77 -22.14 -1.52 -3.66
C ILE A 77 -21.37 -0.73 -4.71
N LYS A 78 -21.88 0.45 -5.08
CA LYS A 78 -21.25 1.35 -6.04
C LYS A 78 -20.54 2.48 -5.32
N TRP A 79 -19.33 2.80 -5.80
CA TRP A 79 -18.59 4.00 -5.38
C TRP A 79 -19.01 5.26 -6.14
N ASP A 80 -19.87 5.13 -7.15
CA ASP A 80 -20.33 6.23 -8.00
C ASP A 80 -20.96 7.36 -7.17
N GLY A 81 -20.48 8.58 -7.37
CA GLY A 81 -20.87 9.77 -6.62
C GLY A 81 -20.05 10.02 -5.35
N TYR A 82 -19.17 9.08 -4.98
CA TYR A 82 -18.25 9.22 -3.85
C TYR A 82 -16.79 9.38 -4.25
N GLU A 83 -16.48 9.35 -5.56
CA GLU A 83 -15.11 9.43 -6.05
C GLU A 83 -14.36 10.66 -5.55
N LEU A 84 -13.14 10.45 -5.08
CA LEU A 84 -12.24 11.50 -4.64
C LEU A 84 -11.83 12.39 -5.82
N GLU A 85 -11.70 11.79 -7.02
CA GLU A 85 -11.56 12.53 -8.27
C GLU A 85 -12.55 13.70 -8.35
N HIS A 86 -13.83 13.43 -8.13
CA HIS A 86 -14.88 14.44 -8.27
C HIS A 86 -14.90 15.45 -7.14
N ILE A 87 -14.46 15.07 -5.94
CA ILE A 87 -14.35 15.99 -4.81
C ILE A 87 -13.27 17.03 -5.05
N PHE A 88 -12.09 16.57 -5.47
CA PHE A 88 -10.91 17.43 -5.60
C PHE A 88 -10.84 18.16 -6.93
N TYR A 89 -11.30 17.53 -8.01
CA TYR A 89 -11.12 18.02 -9.38
C TYR A 89 -12.42 18.26 -10.15
N GLY A 90 -13.57 17.86 -9.58
CA GLY A 90 -14.88 18.07 -10.18
C GLY A 90 -15.26 17.03 -11.24
N TYR A 91 -16.31 17.33 -12.00
CA TYR A 91 -16.82 16.49 -13.08
C TYR A 91 -16.29 16.94 -14.45
N ASN A 92 -14.97 17.03 -14.58
CA ASN A 92 -14.30 17.29 -15.85
C ASN A 92 -13.95 15.96 -16.56
N ASN A 93 -13.95 15.96 -17.89
CA ASN A 93 -13.50 14.81 -18.69
C ASN A 93 -11.97 14.74 -18.82
N GLU A 94 -11.25 15.41 -17.93
CA GLU A 94 -9.80 15.44 -17.96
C GLU A 94 -9.25 14.15 -17.33
N ILE A 95 -8.11 13.68 -17.82
CA ILE A 95 -7.47 12.51 -17.25
C ILE A 95 -6.93 12.89 -15.87
N LEU A 96 -7.42 12.25 -14.81
CA LEU A 96 -7.01 12.53 -13.43
C LEU A 96 -5.48 12.48 -13.24
N PHE A 97 -4.82 11.49 -13.83
CA PHE A 97 -3.38 11.28 -13.72
C PHE A 97 -2.76 10.91 -15.07
N ASP A 98 -1.91 11.80 -15.59
CA ASP A 98 -1.25 11.66 -16.89
C ASP A 98 0.29 11.62 -16.78
N ARG A 99 0.98 11.67 -17.91
CA ARG A 99 2.45 11.64 -17.96
C ARG A 99 3.12 12.82 -17.27
N SER A 100 2.51 14.00 -17.31
CA SER A 100 3.08 15.19 -16.68
C SER A 100 3.04 15.07 -15.16
N HIS A 101 1.92 14.57 -14.63
CA HIS A 101 1.77 14.24 -13.21
C HIS A 101 2.73 13.12 -12.80
N ALA A 102 2.85 12.06 -13.61
CA ALA A 102 3.81 10.99 -13.36
C ALA A 102 5.26 11.50 -13.30
N ALA A 103 5.66 12.38 -14.21
CA ALA A 103 6.99 12.98 -14.19
C ALA A 103 7.22 13.85 -12.95
N ALA A 104 6.19 14.54 -12.46
CA ALA A 104 6.28 15.38 -11.27
C ALA A 104 6.36 14.59 -9.96
N VAL A 105 5.71 13.41 -9.89
CA VAL A 105 5.65 12.58 -8.68
C VAL A 105 6.80 11.56 -8.60
N PHE A 106 7.23 11.00 -9.73
CA PHE A 106 8.30 10.00 -9.78
C PHE A 106 9.68 10.63 -10.00
N ASN A 107 9.84 11.93 -9.73
CA ASN A 107 11.15 12.59 -9.77
C ASN A 107 11.94 12.28 -8.49
N ILE A 108 13.14 11.72 -8.63
CA ILE A 108 14.02 11.36 -7.51
C ILE A 108 14.52 12.58 -6.74
N GLU A 109 14.57 13.77 -7.37
CA GLU A 109 14.93 15.02 -6.70
C GLU A 109 13.94 15.40 -5.60
N THR A 110 12.67 14.98 -5.75
CA THR A 110 11.62 15.11 -4.73
C THR A 110 11.46 13.80 -3.97
N PHE A 111 12.53 13.38 -3.26
CA PHE A 111 12.63 12.05 -2.63
C PHE A 111 11.41 11.69 -1.76
N GLU A 112 10.92 12.60 -0.92
CA GLU A 112 9.77 12.34 -0.03
C GLU A 112 8.50 12.01 -0.82
N ILE A 113 8.19 12.80 -1.86
CA ILE A 113 7.01 12.61 -2.72
C ILE A 113 7.13 11.33 -3.55
N ALA A 114 8.32 11.09 -4.13
CA ALA A 114 8.59 9.87 -4.88
C ALA A 114 8.48 8.62 -4.00
N HIS A 115 8.97 8.70 -2.76
CA HIS A 115 8.86 7.62 -1.78
C HIS A 115 7.39 7.33 -1.44
N TYR A 116 6.58 8.34 -1.14
CA TYR A 116 5.15 8.18 -0.90
C TYR A 116 4.41 7.59 -2.09
N ALA A 117 4.69 8.06 -3.31
CA ALA A 117 4.07 7.54 -4.52
C ALA A 117 4.41 6.06 -4.76
N VAL A 118 5.69 5.69 -4.62
CA VAL A 118 6.14 4.30 -4.79
C VAL A 118 5.56 3.39 -3.71
N GLN A 119 5.55 3.85 -2.45
CA GLN A 119 4.98 3.09 -1.34
C GLN A 119 3.48 2.84 -1.56
N LEU A 120 2.73 3.86 -1.99
CA LEU A 120 1.30 3.77 -2.27
C LEU A 120 0.99 2.70 -3.35
N ILE A 121 1.73 2.72 -4.46
CA ILE A 121 1.54 1.77 -5.56
C ILE A 121 1.99 0.36 -5.16
N THR A 122 3.03 0.25 -4.34
CA THR A 122 3.50 -1.05 -3.83
C THR A 122 2.45 -1.70 -2.93
N LEU A 123 1.78 -0.91 -2.08
CA LEU A 123 0.72 -1.39 -1.19
C LEU A 123 -0.57 -1.72 -1.94
N ALA A 124 -0.92 -0.92 -2.94
CA ALA A 124 -2.14 -1.04 -3.71
C ALA A 124 -1.83 -0.98 -5.22
N PRO A 125 -1.42 -2.11 -5.82
CA PRO A 125 -1.03 -2.14 -7.22
C PRO A 125 -2.18 -1.68 -8.12
N ILE A 126 -1.88 -0.70 -8.97
CA ILE A 126 -2.76 -0.24 -10.05
C ILE A 126 -2.13 -0.51 -11.40
N GLN A 127 -2.96 -0.75 -12.41
CA GLN A 127 -2.49 -0.90 -13.78
C GLN A 127 -2.51 0.45 -14.47
N PHE A 128 -1.34 0.93 -14.88
CA PHE A 128 -1.24 2.10 -15.74
C PHE A 128 -1.44 1.67 -17.20
N ASN A 129 -2.40 2.27 -17.90
CA ASN A 129 -2.59 2.04 -19.33
C ASN A 129 -1.42 2.59 -20.17
N ASP A 130 -0.68 3.57 -19.62
CA ASP A 130 0.46 4.19 -20.28
C ASP A 130 1.78 3.54 -19.86
N ARG A 131 2.46 2.91 -20.84
CA ARG A 131 3.77 2.27 -20.63
C ARG A 131 4.85 3.24 -20.14
N LYS A 132 4.79 4.53 -20.50
CA LYS A 132 5.79 5.50 -20.04
C LYS A 132 5.64 5.79 -18.55
N ILE A 133 4.40 5.90 -18.05
CA ILE A 133 4.13 6.07 -16.62
C ILE A 133 4.65 4.86 -15.85
N GLN A 134 4.39 3.65 -16.37
CA GLN A 134 4.91 2.42 -15.78
C GLN A 134 6.44 2.40 -15.73
N GLN A 135 7.12 2.82 -16.81
CA GLN A 135 8.58 2.91 -16.83
C GLN A 135 9.13 3.90 -15.80
N MET A 136 8.49 5.07 -15.65
CA MET A 136 8.87 6.06 -14.62
C MET A 136 8.75 5.46 -13.22
N TYR A 137 7.61 4.84 -12.91
CA TYR A 137 7.42 4.16 -11.62
C TYR A 137 8.50 3.11 -11.36
N MET A 138 8.77 2.20 -12.30
CA MET A 138 9.75 1.13 -12.12
C MET A 138 11.17 1.69 -11.91
N SER A 139 11.57 2.67 -12.73
CA SER A 139 12.89 3.31 -12.59
C SER A 139 13.06 4.00 -11.23
N THR A 140 12.02 4.66 -10.74
CA THR A 140 12.06 5.36 -9.45
C THR A 140 12.00 4.37 -8.28
N ALA A 141 11.21 3.31 -8.38
CA ALA A 141 11.19 2.24 -7.39
C ALA A 141 12.55 1.55 -7.27
N ASP A 142 13.21 1.24 -8.40
CA ASP A 142 14.55 0.66 -8.43
C ASP A 142 15.59 1.60 -7.80
N ALA A 143 15.52 2.90 -8.13
CA ALA A 143 16.41 3.90 -7.53
C ALA A 143 16.24 3.96 -6.00
N LEU A 144 14.99 4.06 -5.51
CA LEU A 144 14.69 4.10 -4.07
C LEU A 144 15.12 2.83 -3.34
N ASN A 145 15.00 1.66 -3.96
CA ASN A 145 15.49 0.41 -3.41
C ASN A 145 17.03 0.36 -3.36
N GLY A 146 17.72 0.97 -4.33
CA GLY A 146 19.18 1.13 -4.31
C GLY A 146 19.69 2.05 -3.20
N TYR A 147 18.89 3.03 -2.77
CA TYR A 147 19.19 3.88 -1.60
C TYR A 147 19.01 3.15 -0.26
N ALA A 148 18.38 1.97 -0.23
CA ALA A 148 18.21 1.16 0.98
C ALA A 148 19.41 0.25 1.32
N ASP A 149 20.57 0.45 0.67
CA ASP A 149 21.86 -0.13 1.09
C ASP A 149 22.25 0.47 2.47
N PRO A 150 22.56 -0.32 3.52
CA PRO A 150 22.65 0.15 4.91
C PRO A 150 23.74 1.20 5.23
N ASN A 151 24.52 1.64 4.24
CA ASN A 151 25.63 2.56 4.44
C ASN A 151 25.27 4.05 4.31
N TYR A 152 24.01 4.40 4.03
CA TYR A 152 23.55 5.80 4.01
C TYR A 152 22.81 6.18 5.30
N VAL A 153 23.56 6.23 6.41
CA VAL A 153 23.15 7.03 7.58
C VAL A 153 23.78 8.40 7.45
N GLN A 154 22.99 9.36 7.00
CA GLN A 154 23.30 10.78 7.10
C GLN A 154 21.95 11.52 7.07
N GLY A 155 21.56 12.37 8.00
CA GLY A 155 22.18 12.91 9.19
C GLY A 155 21.22 14.04 9.58
N SER A 156 20.60 13.94 10.75
CA SER A 156 19.87 15.05 11.35
C SER A 156 20.23 15.06 12.81
N GLU A 157 21.33 15.76 13.11
CA GLU A 157 21.60 16.23 14.46
C GLU A 157 20.42 17.09 14.91
N CYS A 158 19.63 16.54 15.83
CA CYS A 158 18.90 17.36 16.79
C CYS A 158 19.23 16.78 18.16
N GLU A 159 20.19 17.39 18.83
CA GLU A 159 20.39 17.20 20.25
C GLU A 159 19.09 17.56 20.96
N THR A 160 18.48 16.59 21.63
CA THR A 160 17.63 16.87 22.78
C THR A 160 17.93 15.82 23.84
N THR A 161 18.63 16.29 24.86
CA THR A 161 18.93 15.59 26.10
C THR A 161 17.62 15.26 26.82
N ILE A 162 17.18 13.99 26.84
CA ILE A 162 16.22 13.51 27.84
C ILE A 162 16.65 12.13 28.36
N SER A 163 17.10 12.18 29.61
CA SER A 163 17.00 11.20 30.70
C SER A 163 16.80 9.72 30.35
N LYS A 164 17.84 8.95 30.69
CA LYS A 164 17.85 7.52 30.98
C LYS A 164 16.64 7.12 31.83
N GLN A 165 15.73 6.33 31.26
CA GLN A 165 14.85 5.44 32.02
C GLN A 165 15.02 4.04 31.43
N GLU A 166 15.69 3.19 32.21
CA GLU A 166 15.82 1.76 31.94
C GLU A 166 14.43 1.14 31.83
N ILE A 167 14.11 0.60 30.65
CA ILE A 167 13.05 -0.40 30.51
C ILE A 167 13.73 -1.69 30.06
N SER A 168 13.68 -2.65 30.98
CA SER A 168 14.07 -4.04 30.86
C SER A 168 13.42 -4.67 29.62
N TYR A 169 14.24 -5.16 28.70
CA TYR A 169 13.80 -5.98 27.58
C TYR A 169 13.48 -7.38 28.10
N GLU A 170 12.19 -7.71 28.19
CA GLU A 170 11.74 -9.09 28.15
C GLU A 170 11.56 -9.46 26.68
N GLU A 171 12.45 -10.32 26.20
CA GLU A 171 12.50 -10.87 24.86
C GLU A 171 11.30 -11.80 24.65
N THR A 172 10.18 -11.28 24.12
CA THR A 172 9.10 -12.13 23.62
C THR A 172 9.24 -12.32 22.12
N THR A 173 9.86 -13.44 21.75
CA THR A 173 9.90 -14.01 20.42
C THR A 173 8.51 -14.54 20.01
N GLU A 174 7.57 -13.66 19.68
CA GLU A 174 6.31 -14.04 19.01
C GLU A 174 6.41 -13.83 17.49
N LYS A 175 7.27 -14.62 16.85
CA LYS A 175 7.25 -14.83 15.39
C LYS A 175 7.25 -16.33 15.12
N CYS A 176 6.10 -16.98 15.25
CA CYS A 176 5.73 -18.24 14.56
C CYS A 176 4.36 -18.79 15.02
N ARG A 177 3.28 -18.00 14.93
CA ARG A 177 1.90 -18.52 15.18
C ARG A 177 1.01 -18.60 13.94
N PHE A 178 1.44 -18.01 12.81
CA PHE A 178 0.59 -17.91 11.62
C PHE A 178 0.62 -19.17 10.70
N TRP A 179 1.68 -19.98 10.75
CA TRP A 179 1.89 -21.09 9.80
C TRP A 179 1.45 -22.47 10.31
N LEU A 180 1.13 -22.60 11.60
CA LEU A 180 0.78 -23.87 12.22
C LEU A 180 -0.47 -24.56 11.61
N PRO A 181 -1.58 -23.86 11.28
CA PRO A 181 -2.75 -24.53 10.70
C PRO A 181 -2.51 -24.99 9.26
N PHE A 182 -1.71 -24.25 8.49
CA PHE A 182 -1.40 -24.58 7.09
C PHE A 182 -0.50 -25.83 6.99
N LEU A 183 0.50 -25.95 7.86
CA LEU A 183 1.38 -27.13 7.92
C LEU A 183 0.66 -28.39 8.41
N ALA A 184 -0.28 -28.25 9.36
CA ALA A 184 -1.11 -29.36 9.83
C ALA A 184 -2.04 -29.90 8.73
N GLN A 185 -2.58 -29.03 7.88
CA GLN A 185 -3.44 -29.44 6.78
C GLN A 185 -2.67 -30.19 5.69
N ILE A 186 -1.47 -29.72 5.33
CA ILE A 186 -0.61 -30.39 4.33
C ILE A 186 -0.15 -31.77 4.83
N SER A 187 0.23 -31.89 6.10
CA SER A 187 0.68 -33.18 6.66
C SER A 187 -0.43 -34.24 6.66
N ALA A 188 -1.67 -33.84 6.98
CA ALA A 188 -2.83 -34.74 6.92
C ALA A 188 -3.13 -35.20 5.48
N SER A 189 -3.04 -34.31 4.49
CA SER A 189 -3.24 -34.67 3.08
C SER A 189 -2.17 -35.64 2.55
N ILE A 190 -0.91 -35.44 2.94
CA ILE A 190 0.19 -36.35 2.56
C ILE A 190 -0.02 -37.74 3.18
N LEU A 191 -0.42 -37.83 4.44
CA LEU A 191 -0.70 -39.11 5.10
C LEU A 191 -1.83 -39.88 4.42
N LEU A 192 -2.92 -39.21 4.02
CA LEU A 192 -4.00 -39.83 3.27
C LEU A 192 -3.55 -40.35 1.91
N LEU A 193 -2.72 -39.57 1.21
CA LEU A 193 -2.13 -39.99 -0.07
C LEU A 193 -1.23 -41.23 0.08
N ILE A 194 -0.41 -41.29 1.13
CA ILE A 194 0.45 -42.45 1.41
C ILE A 194 -0.40 -43.69 1.74
N ILE A 195 -1.44 -43.56 2.56
CA ILE A 195 -2.32 -44.68 2.90
C ILE A 195 -3.04 -45.18 1.65
N LEU A 196 -3.61 -44.28 0.85
CA LEU A 196 -4.31 -44.63 -0.39
C LEU A 196 -3.35 -45.32 -1.37
N TRP A 197 -2.13 -44.80 -1.51
CA TRP A 197 -1.10 -45.41 -2.33
C TRP A 197 -0.73 -46.82 -1.87
N LEU A 198 -0.54 -47.02 -0.57
CA LEU A 198 -0.23 -48.34 0.01
C LEU A 198 -1.40 -49.31 -0.15
N SER A 199 -2.64 -48.86 0.03
CA SER A 199 -3.84 -49.68 -0.19
C SER A 199 -3.97 -50.08 -1.67
N CYS A 200 -3.75 -49.15 -2.60
CA CYS A 200 -3.73 -49.46 -4.03
C CYS A 200 -2.62 -50.45 -4.39
N TRP A 201 -1.42 -50.25 -3.86
CA TRP A 201 -0.29 -51.15 -4.10
C TRP A 201 -0.53 -52.55 -3.52
N TYR A 202 -1.07 -52.64 -2.31
CA TYR A 202 -1.41 -53.91 -1.67
C TYR A 202 -2.50 -54.65 -2.46
N PHE A 203 -3.56 -53.95 -2.88
CA PHE A 203 -4.64 -54.53 -3.68
C PHE A 203 -4.15 -55.02 -5.06
N LEU A 204 -3.31 -54.23 -5.74
CA LEU A 204 -2.70 -54.62 -7.01
C LEU A 204 -1.79 -55.86 -6.84
N ARG A 205 -1.06 -55.95 -5.73
CA ARG A 205 -0.20 -57.10 -5.41
C ARG A 205 -0.98 -58.37 -5.11
N GLU A 206 -2.17 -58.27 -4.54
CA GLU A 206 -3.03 -59.42 -4.23
C GLU A 206 -3.90 -59.85 -5.43
N SER A 207 -3.95 -59.03 -6.48
CA SER A 207 -4.66 -59.31 -7.75
C SER A 207 -3.81 -59.99 -8.84
N ILE A 208 -2.52 -60.24 -8.58
CA ILE A 208 -1.57 -60.96 -9.45
C ILE A 208 -1.21 -62.30 -8.78
#